data_AF-A0A7D5DV79-F1
#
_entry.id   AF-A0A7D5DV79-F1
#
_cell.length_a   1.000
_cell.length_b   1.000
_cell.length_c   1.000
_cell.angle_alpha   90.00
_cell.angle_beta   90.00
_cell.angle_gamma   90.00
#
_symmetry.space_group_name_H-M   'P 1'
#
loop_
_entity.id
_entity.type
_entity.pdbx_description
1 polymer ?
#
loop_
_entity_poly.entity_id
_entity_poly.type
_entity_poly.pdbx_seq_one_letter_code
_entity_poly.pdbx_strand_id
1 'polypeptide(L)'
;MSVKKLSLASLILLSLTACSSGGGKSGETNLKRQNELTQAHAELDSVKSELVKANQDLSSAQSELSKAAHTVQQAQADLAKAQADKNTTAAQLAQAKANLANAEKAKEIAESKLSVANNEKQAVQNQLNSANGDLVKAKSDLQQAQADLAKAQADKNTTAAQLAQAKANLANAEKAKEIAESKLSVANNEKQAVQNQLNSANSDLVKAKSDLQQAQADLAKAQADKNTTAAQLAVAEKAKSEAEMALQNKNKVIKEIVRKAAEITNEQGREYSWVGYTESSLPQGLSKHAFISMSAENLDGIFVGDHYIYLTPNVTLISRDHKAFWDSAEPKQSSFRVERINGKKTENLPLNGEATYIGKGFNSDNVGLLNYKVNFAEKAGVGSISQFNNASIPTIQLEKGNIVDGMIQANASAENGVTGKYALGFYGDNAQSIAGEAYLYKQFEGGITTDSRTAEKYSDSERGTVFGIAGEKQ
;
A
#
# COMPACT_ATOMS: atom_id res chain seq x y z
N MET A 1 54.90 121.30 -132.47
CA MET A 1 54.36 121.23 -133.86
C MET A 1 53.24 122.26 -133.94
N SER A 2 53.22 123.32 -134.73
CA SER A 2 53.86 123.66 -136.01
C SER A 2 54.41 125.09 -135.96
N VAL A 3 55.57 125.27 -136.59
CA VAL A 3 56.46 126.43 -136.56
C VAL A 3 55.94 127.46 -137.58
N LYS A 4 55.77 128.73 -137.17
CA LYS A 4 55.45 129.84 -138.10
C LYS A 4 56.65 130.06 -139.02
N LYS A 5 56.46 129.86 -140.33
CA LYS A 5 57.44 130.26 -141.35
C LYS A 5 57.42 131.78 -141.49
N LEU A 6 58.43 132.44 -140.92
CA LEU A 6 58.88 133.76 -141.35
C LEU A 6 60.14 133.54 -142.18
N SER A 7 60.03 133.84 -143.47
CA SER A 7 61.14 133.89 -144.42
C SER A 7 61.47 135.36 -144.65
N LEU A 8 62.59 135.83 -144.10
CA LEU A 8 63.24 137.07 -144.51
C LEU A 8 64.62 136.70 -145.03
N ALA A 9 64.85 136.91 -146.33
CA ALA A 9 66.17 136.86 -146.95
C ALA A 9 66.23 138.00 -147.97
N SER A 10 67.00 139.03 -147.66
CA SER A 10 67.51 140.01 -148.61
C SER A 10 68.99 139.73 -148.78
N LEU A 11 69.48 139.59 -150.02
CA LEU A 11 70.90 139.62 -150.33
C LEU A 11 71.13 140.43 -151.61
N ILE A 12 71.90 141.51 -151.49
CA ILE A 12 72.44 142.33 -152.58
C ILE A 12 73.83 141.79 -152.93
N LEU A 13 74.17 141.65 -154.22
CA LEU A 13 75.56 141.53 -154.69
C LEU A 13 75.79 142.31 -156.00
N LEU A 14 76.78 143.22 -155.97
CA LEU A 14 77.31 144.04 -157.06
C LEU A 14 78.24 143.23 -158.00
N SER A 15 78.28 143.59 -159.28
CA SER A 15 79.50 143.50 -160.12
C SER A 15 79.57 144.61 -161.17
N LEU A 16 80.68 145.34 -161.14
CA LEU A 16 81.15 146.41 -162.05
C LEU A 16 81.70 145.87 -163.39
N THR A 17 81.53 146.65 -164.47
CA THR A 17 82.51 146.92 -165.57
C THR A 17 81.89 148.01 -166.46
N ALA A 18 82.41 149.24 -166.57
CA ALA A 18 83.65 149.73 -167.18
C ALA A 18 83.43 150.39 -168.57
N CYS A 19 84.00 151.58 -168.72
CA CYS A 19 84.67 152.14 -169.92
C CYS A 19 83.94 153.17 -170.83
N SER A 20 84.40 154.43 -170.67
CA SER A 20 84.74 155.47 -171.68
C SER A 20 83.66 155.98 -172.66
N SER A 21 83.61 157.23 -173.13
CA SER A 21 84.58 158.32 -173.24
C SER A 21 83.88 159.64 -173.62
N GLY A 22 84.39 160.78 -173.14
CA GLY A 22 84.27 162.12 -173.77
C GLY A 22 82.90 162.80 -173.64
N GLY A 23 82.75 164.06 -173.24
CA GLY A 23 83.69 165.14 -172.99
C GLY A 23 82.89 166.45 -173.13
N GLY A 24 83.10 167.41 -172.23
CA GLY A 24 82.79 168.82 -172.50
C GLY A 24 81.67 169.48 -171.69
N LYS A 25 82.14 170.35 -170.77
CA LYS A 25 81.61 171.65 -170.34
C LYS A 25 80.52 171.75 -169.25
N SER A 26 80.92 172.59 -168.28
CA SER A 26 80.19 173.59 -167.48
C SER A 26 79.23 173.13 -166.37
N GLY A 27 79.65 173.43 -165.13
CA GLY A 27 78.81 174.02 -164.07
C GLY A 27 78.22 173.08 -163.02
N GLU A 28 78.78 173.13 -161.80
CA GLU A 28 78.17 172.80 -160.50
C GLU A 28 77.72 171.34 -160.21
N THR A 29 78.46 170.58 -159.36
CA THR A 29 77.97 169.55 -158.38
C THR A 29 79.10 168.65 -157.83
N ASN A 30 79.45 168.74 -156.53
CA ASN A 30 80.39 167.79 -155.89
C ASN A 30 80.02 167.37 -154.44
N LEU A 31 79.25 168.15 -153.67
CA LEU A 31 78.98 167.86 -152.24
C LEU A 31 77.98 166.73 -151.92
N LYS A 32 77.20 166.21 -152.88
CA LYS A 32 76.09 165.27 -152.58
C LYS A 32 76.52 163.79 -152.45
N ARG A 33 77.58 163.36 -153.16
CA ARG A 33 78.01 161.95 -153.21
C ARG A 33 78.76 161.46 -151.97
N GLN A 34 79.34 162.35 -151.18
CA GLN A 34 80.14 161.96 -150.02
C GLN A 34 79.27 161.56 -148.81
N ASN A 35 78.02 162.01 -148.75
CA ASN A 35 77.09 161.65 -147.67
C ASN A 35 76.45 160.26 -147.84
N GLU A 36 76.14 159.84 -149.07
CA GLU A 36 75.43 158.57 -149.32
C GLU A 36 76.28 157.33 -148.99
N LEU A 37 77.60 157.41 -149.16
CA LEU A 37 78.53 156.29 -148.93
C LEU A 37 78.75 156.01 -147.43
N THR A 38 78.69 157.07 -146.61
CA THR A 38 78.75 156.99 -145.15
C THR A 38 77.48 156.36 -144.58
N GLN A 39 76.33 156.62 -145.19
CA GLN A 39 75.04 156.07 -144.77
C GLN A 39 74.94 154.55 -145.03
N ALA A 40 75.44 154.09 -146.18
CA ALA A 40 75.46 152.66 -146.51
C ALA A 40 76.37 151.82 -145.58
N HIS A 41 77.49 152.38 -145.10
CA HIS A 41 78.34 151.71 -144.12
C HIS A 41 77.64 151.59 -142.76
N ALA A 42 76.94 152.63 -142.32
CA ALA A 42 76.16 152.59 -141.08
C ALA A 42 75.02 151.55 -141.14
N GLU A 43 74.37 151.40 -142.30
CA GLU A 43 73.35 150.37 -142.51
C GLU A 43 73.94 148.95 -142.51
N LEU A 44 75.12 148.75 -143.11
CA LEU A 44 75.79 147.44 -143.10
C LEU A 44 76.21 147.03 -141.69
N ASP A 45 76.73 147.97 -140.89
CA ASP A 45 77.06 147.72 -139.49
C ASP A 45 75.81 147.45 -138.65
N SER A 46 74.68 148.09 -138.96
CA SER A 46 73.38 147.81 -138.36
C SER A 46 72.91 146.39 -138.67
N VAL A 47 72.95 145.97 -139.94
CA VAL A 47 72.54 144.61 -140.35
C VAL A 47 73.44 143.55 -139.73
N LYS A 48 74.76 143.79 -139.61
CA LYS A 48 75.67 142.90 -138.89
C LYS A 48 75.28 142.77 -137.41
N SER A 49 74.97 143.90 -136.77
CA SER A 49 74.52 143.93 -135.38
C SER A 49 73.21 143.15 -135.20
N GLU A 50 72.25 143.33 -136.11
CA GLU A 50 71.00 142.58 -136.11
C GLU A 50 71.20 141.08 -136.34
N LEU A 51 72.11 140.67 -137.22
CA LEU A 51 72.44 139.27 -137.46
C LEU A 51 73.10 138.61 -136.23
N VAL A 52 74.00 139.32 -135.55
CA VAL A 52 74.59 138.86 -134.28
C VAL A 52 73.49 138.66 -133.24
N LYS A 53 72.56 139.62 -133.15
CA LYS A 53 71.41 139.53 -132.22
C LYS A 53 70.50 138.35 -132.54
N ALA A 54 70.16 138.15 -133.82
CA ALA A 54 69.33 137.03 -134.25
C ALA A 54 69.98 135.66 -133.95
N ASN A 55 71.30 135.53 -134.10
CA ASN A 55 72.02 134.32 -133.72
C ASN A 55 72.04 134.08 -132.20
N GLN A 56 72.18 135.14 -131.41
CA GLN A 56 72.06 135.06 -129.95
C GLN A 56 70.64 134.65 -129.51
N ASP A 57 69.61 135.19 -130.15
CA ASP A 57 68.20 134.85 -129.89
C ASP A 57 67.92 133.39 -130.28
N LEU A 58 68.46 132.91 -131.41
CA LEU A 58 68.33 131.52 -131.85
C LEU A 58 68.99 130.57 -130.86
N SER A 59 70.22 130.87 -130.41
CA SER A 59 70.93 130.06 -129.42
C SER A 59 70.18 130.04 -128.09
N SER A 60 69.57 131.16 -127.70
CA SER A 60 68.73 131.25 -126.50
C SER A 60 67.45 130.41 -126.65
N ALA A 61 66.77 130.49 -127.80
CA ALA A 61 65.59 129.71 -128.09
C ALA A 61 65.87 128.19 -128.12
N GLN A 62 67.03 127.77 -128.64
CA GLN A 62 67.46 126.37 -128.61
C GLN A 62 67.74 125.88 -127.18
N SER A 63 68.35 126.72 -126.35
CA SER A 63 68.56 126.43 -124.92
C SER A 63 67.22 126.27 -124.19
N GLU A 64 66.28 127.19 -124.41
CA GLU A 64 64.94 127.11 -123.82
C GLU A 64 64.15 125.90 -124.32
N LEU A 65 64.27 125.53 -125.60
CA LEU A 65 63.65 124.32 -126.13
C LEU A 65 64.23 123.05 -125.48
N SER A 66 65.54 123.00 -125.28
CA SER A 66 66.21 121.90 -124.58
C SER A 66 65.74 121.78 -123.13
N LYS A 67 65.65 122.91 -122.41
CA LYS A 67 65.07 122.97 -121.07
C LYS A 67 63.63 122.49 -121.06
N ALA A 68 62.81 122.96 -121.99
CA ALA A 68 61.42 122.55 -122.11
C ALA A 68 61.28 121.04 -122.39
N ALA A 69 62.14 120.49 -123.26
CA ALA A 69 62.17 119.05 -123.54
C ALA A 69 62.55 118.25 -122.28
N HIS A 70 63.55 118.70 -121.52
CA HIS A 70 63.89 118.09 -120.23
C HIS A 70 62.75 118.16 -119.22
N THR A 71 62.06 119.30 -119.11
CA THR A 71 60.89 119.44 -118.23
C THR A 71 59.76 118.48 -118.62
N VAL A 72 59.50 118.29 -119.93
CA VAL A 72 58.50 117.33 -120.40
C VAL A 72 58.92 115.89 -120.08
N GLN A 73 60.19 115.53 -120.28
CA GLN A 73 60.70 114.21 -119.90
C GLN A 73 60.56 113.96 -118.39
N GLN A 74 60.88 114.97 -117.57
CA GLN A 74 60.71 114.88 -116.12
C GLN A 74 59.24 114.71 -115.72
N ALA A 75 58.33 115.50 -116.31
CA ALA A 75 56.89 115.37 -116.05
C ALA A 75 56.34 114.00 -116.48
N GLN A 76 56.84 113.42 -117.57
CA GLN A 76 56.49 112.07 -118.00
C GLN A 76 56.99 111.00 -117.01
N ALA A 77 58.20 111.15 -116.48
CA ALA A 77 58.75 110.26 -115.45
C ALA A 77 57.95 110.35 -114.14
N ASP A 78 57.61 111.57 -113.71
CA ASP A 78 56.80 111.81 -112.51
C ASP A 78 55.38 111.25 -112.66
N LEU A 79 54.77 111.38 -113.84
CA LEU A 79 53.47 110.78 -114.14
C LEU A 79 53.53 109.25 -114.11
N ALA A 80 54.58 108.65 -114.70
CA ALA A 80 54.77 107.21 -114.66
C ALA A 80 54.95 106.70 -113.21
N LYS A 81 55.72 107.44 -112.40
CA LYS A 81 55.90 107.15 -110.97
C LYS A 81 54.57 107.28 -110.21
N ALA A 82 53.83 108.37 -110.40
CA ALA A 82 52.54 108.58 -109.77
C ALA A 82 51.53 107.47 -110.15
N GLN A 83 51.57 106.99 -111.38
CA GLN A 83 50.73 105.89 -111.84
C GLN A 83 51.13 104.55 -111.19
N ALA A 84 52.44 104.30 -111.02
CA ALA A 84 52.94 103.12 -110.30
C ALA A 84 52.56 103.17 -108.81
N ASP A 85 52.69 104.33 -108.16
CA ASP A 85 52.30 104.54 -106.77
C ASP A 85 50.79 104.36 -106.57
N LYS A 86 49.97 104.86 -107.51
CA LYS A 86 48.51 104.63 -107.54
C LYS A 86 48.18 103.15 -107.64
N ASN A 87 48.85 102.42 -108.54
CA ASN A 87 48.62 100.99 -108.72
C ASN A 87 49.04 100.20 -107.47
N THR A 88 50.17 100.55 -106.85
CA THR A 88 50.65 99.96 -105.60
C THR A 88 49.66 100.21 -104.45
N THR A 89 49.19 101.45 -104.31
CA THR A 89 48.19 101.83 -103.30
C THR A 89 46.87 101.09 -103.51
N ALA A 90 46.43 100.93 -104.77
CA ALA A 90 45.23 100.15 -105.09
C ALA A 90 45.39 98.68 -104.71
N ALA A 91 46.55 98.07 -104.95
CA ALA A 91 46.84 96.70 -104.56
C ALA A 91 46.88 96.53 -103.02
N GLN A 92 47.52 97.46 -102.31
CA GLN A 92 47.54 97.47 -100.83
C GLN A 92 46.14 97.65 -100.25
N LEU A 93 45.32 98.52 -100.82
CA LEU A 93 43.93 98.70 -100.41
C LEU A 93 43.09 97.44 -100.64
N ALA A 94 43.27 96.76 -101.79
CA ALA A 94 42.61 95.49 -102.07
C ALA A 94 43.02 94.42 -101.05
N GLN A 95 44.31 94.33 -100.72
CA GLN A 95 44.81 93.40 -99.70
C GLN A 95 44.27 93.72 -98.30
N ALA A 96 44.22 95.01 -97.92
CA ALA A 96 43.67 95.44 -96.64
C ALA A 96 42.18 95.08 -96.52
N LYS A 97 41.40 95.28 -97.61
CA LYS A 97 39.99 94.86 -97.66
C LYS A 97 39.83 93.34 -97.53
N ALA A 98 40.68 92.56 -98.20
CA ALA A 98 40.67 91.10 -98.09
C ALA A 98 41.02 90.63 -96.66
N ASN A 99 42.02 91.25 -96.02
CA ASN A 99 42.41 90.95 -94.65
C ASN A 99 41.30 91.30 -93.65
N LEU A 100 40.62 92.44 -93.83
CA LEU A 100 39.49 92.84 -93.01
C LEU A 100 38.34 91.82 -93.12
N ALA A 101 37.96 91.44 -94.34
CA ALA A 101 36.91 90.44 -94.57
C ALA A 101 37.26 89.07 -93.94
N ASN A 102 38.53 88.67 -93.98
CA ASN A 102 38.99 87.44 -93.33
C ASN A 102 38.96 87.54 -91.80
N ALA A 103 39.34 88.69 -91.24
CA ALA A 103 39.28 88.94 -89.80
C ALA A 103 37.84 88.97 -89.28
N GLU A 104 36.90 89.55 -90.04
CA GLU A 104 35.47 89.54 -89.74
C GLU A 104 34.92 88.11 -89.71
N LYS A 105 35.22 87.28 -90.73
CA LYS A 105 34.85 85.86 -90.74
C LYS A 105 35.45 85.08 -89.56
N ALA A 106 36.71 85.34 -89.22
CA ALA A 106 37.36 84.69 -88.09
C ALA A 106 36.70 85.08 -86.75
N LYS A 107 36.30 86.35 -86.61
CA LYS A 107 35.53 86.84 -85.46
C LYS A 107 34.16 86.14 -85.36
N GLU A 108 33.41 86.06 -86.46
CA GLU A 108 32.11 85.36 -86.49
C GLU A 108 32.25 83.88 -86.08
N ILE A 109 33.27 83.18 -86.59
CA ILE A 109 33.55 81.79 -86.21
C ILE A 109 33.90 81.69 -84.71
N ALA A 110 34.70 82.62 -84.19
CA ALA A 110 35.07 82.63 -82.78
C ALA A 110 33.86 82.88 -81.87
N GLU A 111 32.98 83.82 -82.24
CA GLU A 111 31.73 84.10 -81.52
C GLU A 111 30.78 82.89 -81.56
N SER A 112 30.68 82.21 -82.70
CA SER A 112 29.90 80.96 -82.82
C SER A 112 30.46 79.85 -81.92
N LYS A 113 31.78 79.62 -81.93
CA LYS A 113 32.44 78.63 -81.04
C LYS A 113 32.27 78.96 -79.57
N LEU A 114 32.35 80.25 -79.20
CA LEU A 114 32.11 80.69 -77.83
C LEU A 114 30.66 80.43 -77.40
N SER A 115 29.70 80.69 -78.28
CA SER A 115 28.28 80.38 -78.04
C SER A 115 28.03 78.88 -77.82
N VAL A 116 28.61 78.02 -78.67
CA VAL A 116 28.54 76.56 -78.51
C VAL A 116 29.15 76.13 -77.17
N ALA A 117 30.36 76.59 -76.85
CA ALA A 117 31.03 76.24 -75.59
C ALA A 117 30.22 76.69 -74.35
N ASN A 118 29.57 77.86 -74.40
CA ASN A 118 28.70 78.32 -73.32
C ASN A 118 27.45 77.44 -73.17
N ASN A 119 26.85 77.00 -74.27
CA ASN A 119 25.70 76.09 -74.24
C ASN A 119 26.09 74.71 -73.69
N GLU A 120 27.24 74.17 -74.10
CA GLU A 120 27.77 72.91 -73.56
C GLU A 120 28.06 73.02 -72.06
N LYS A 121 28.68 74.11 -71.61
CA LYS A 121 28.89 74.40 -70.19
C LYS A 121 27.57 74.41 -69.42
N GLN A 122 26.54 75.07 -69.96
CA GLN A 122 25.22 75.11 -69.33
C GLN A 122 24.58 73.71 -69.26
N ALA A 123 24.71 72.91 -70.32
CA ALA A 123 24.20 71.54 -70.35
C ALA A 123 24.88 70.66 -69.29
N VAL A 124 26.20 70.74 -69.19
CA VAL A 124 26.97 70.01 -68.15
C VAL A 124 26.58 70.48 -66.75
N GLN A 125 26.38 71.79 -66.54
CA GLN A 125 25.93 72.31 -65.23
C GLN A 125 24.54 71.76 -64.85
N ASN A 126 23.62 71.67 -65.82
CA ASN A 126 22.29 71.10 -65.59
C ASN A 126 22.37 69.60 -65.27
N GLN A 127 23.20 68.84 -65.98
CA GLN A 127 23.44 67.42 -65.69
C GLN A 127 24.04 67.21 -64.30
N LEU A 128 25.01 68.03 -63.91
CA LEU A 128 25.62 67.99 -62.57
C LEU A 128 24.59 68.27 -61.48
N ASN A 129 23.72 69.26 -61.69
CA ASN A 129 22.65 69.57 -60.74
C ASN A 129 21.65 68.41 -60.63
N SER A 130 21.29 67.77 -61.74
CA SER A 130 20.41 66.58 -61.74
C SER A 130 21.05 65.41 -60.99
N ALA A 131 22.31 65.09 -61.30
CA ALA A 131 23.04 64.01 -60.64
C ALA A 131 23.20 64.25 -59.13
N ASN A 132 23.39 65.50 -58.70
CA ASN A 132 23.41 65.86 -57.29
C ASN A 132 22.03 65.64 -56.63
N GLY A 133 20.93 65.96 -57.33
CA GLY A 133 19.57 65.66 -56.88
C GLY A 133 19.34 64.17 -56.68
N ASP A 134 19.74 63.35 -57.65
CA ASP A 134 19.63 61.89 -57.59
C ASP A 134 20.47 61.30 -56.45
N LEU A 135 21.69 61.83 -56.24
CA LEU A 135 22.56 61.42 -55.14
C LEU A 135 21.94 61.73 -53.77
N VAL A 136 21.32 62.91 -53.61
CA VAL A 136 20.62 63.27 -52.37
C VAL A 136 19.45 62.33 -52.13
N LYS A 137 18.66 62.03 -53.17
CA LYS A 137 17.54 61.08 -53.07
C LYS A 137 18.02 59.68 -52.69
N ALA A 138 19.05 59.17 -53.36
CA ALA A 138 19.62 57.86 -53.05
C ALA A 138 20.17 57.77 -51.62
N LYS A 139 20.76 58.84 -51.09
CA LYS A 139 21.18 58.90 -49.68
C LYS A 139 20.00 58.85 -48.72
N SER A 140 18.91 59.55 -49.05
CA SER A 140 17.67 59.52 -48.26
C SER A 140 17.04 58.13 -48.27
N ASP A 141 16.95 57.50 -49.44
CA ASP A 141 16.39 56.15 -49.60
C ASP A 141 17.24 55.12 -48.84
N LEU A 142 18.57 55.25 -48.86
CA LEU A 142 19.48 54.40 -48.08
C LEU A 142 19.26 54.57 -46.57
N GLN A 143 19.11 55.80 -46.07
CA GLN A 143 18.83 56.05 -44.66
C GLN A 143 17.48 55.45 -44.24
N GLN A 144 16.45 55.56 -45.08
CA GLN A 144 15.15 54.96 -44.81
C GLN A 144 15.23 53.43 -44.77
N ALA A 145 15.91 52.81 -45.75
CA ALA A 145 16.09 51.36 -45.78
C ALA A 145 16.85 50.83 -44.55
N GLN A 146 17.85 51.58 -44.06
CA GLN A 146 18.56 51.25 -42.82
C GLN A 146 17.65 51.32 -41.59
N ALA A 147 16.78 52.33 -41.51
CA ALA A 147 15.79 52.45 -40.43
C ALA A 147 14.77 51.31 -40.46
N ASP A 148 14.27 50.95 -41.64
CA ASP A 148 13.32 49.86 -41.82
C ASP A 148 13.95 48.50 -41.46
N LEU A 149 15.21 48.28 -41.83
CA LEU A 149 15.96 47.09 -41.43
C LEU A 149 16.13 47.00 -39.91
N ALA A 150 16.49 48.11 -39.26
CA ALA A 150 16.64 48.16 -37.81
C ALA A 150 15.30 47.86 -37.11
N LYS A 151 14.20 48.40 -37.62
CA LYS A 151 12.85 48.12 -37.12
C LYS A 151 12.48 46.64 -37.30
N ALA A 152 12.67 46.09 -38.49
CA ALA A 152 12.40 44.68 -38.77
C ALA A 152 13.21 43.74 -37.86
N GLN A 153 14.46 44.09 -37.55
CA GLN A 153 15.30 43.33 -36.63
C GLN A 153 14.79 43.40 -35.18
N ALA A 154 14.32 44.57 -34.75
CA ALA A 154 13.69 44.74 -33.43
C ALA A 154 12.37 43.95 -33.31
N ASP A 155 11.54 43.99 -34.36
CA ASP A 155 10.28 43.24 -34.43
C ASP A 155 10.57 41.73 -34.38
N LYS A 156 11.55 41.24 -35.16
CA LYS A 156 11.99 39.84 -35.13
C LYS A 156 12.41 39.40 -33.72
N ASN A 157 13.21 40.22 -33.03
CA ASN A 157 13.67 39.91 -31.66
C ASN A 157 12.50 39.89 -30.67
N THR A 158 11.55 40.82 -30.82
CA THR A 158 10.33 40.89 -30.01
C THR A 158 9.46 39.65 -30.21
N THR A 159 9.22 39.25 -31.46
CA THR A 159 8.46 38.02 -31.78
C THR A 159 9.17 36.78 -31.25
N ALA A 160 10.50 36.70 -31.33
CA ALA A 160 11.26 35.58 -30.78
C ALA A 160 11.09 35.48 -29.25
N ALA A 161 11.13 36.61 -28.54
CA ALA A 161 10.90 36.66 -27.09
C ALA A 161 9.46 36.25 -26.72
N GLN A 162 8.47 36.75 -27.45
CA GLN A 162 7.06 36.35 -27.26
C GLN A 162 6.83 34.86 -27.51
N LEU A 163 7.46 34.30 -28.55
CA LEU A 163 7.39 32.87 -28.85
C LEU A 163 8.03 32.03 -27.74
N ALA A 164 9.19 32.45 -27.22
CA ALA A 164 9.84 31.79 -26.09
C ALA A 164 8.95 31.80 -24.84
N GLN A 165 8.31 32.94 -24.53
CA GLN A 165 7.37 33.06 -23.42
C GLN A 165 6.14 32.16 -23.61
N ALA A 166 5.57 32.12 -24.82
CA ALA A 166 4.42 31.26 -25.12
C ALA A 166 4.77 29.78 -24.93
N LYS A 167 5.95 29.34 -25.37
CA LYS A 167 6.45 27.97 -25.14
C LYS A 167 6.61 27.65 -23.65
N ALA A 168 7.16 28.58 -22.87
CA ALA A 168 7.29 28.41 -21.42
C ALA A 168 5.93 28.30 -20.73
N ASN A 169 4.95 29.14 -21.13
CA ASN A 169 3.59 29.09 -20.61
C ASN A 169 2.89 27.77 -20.94
N LEU A 170 3.06 27.26 -22.17
CA LEU A 170 2.50 25.97 -22.58
C LEU A 170 3.08 24.82 -21.74
N ALA A 171 4.39 24.76 -21.57
CA ALA A 171 5.04 23.72 -20.75
C ALA A 171 4.57 23.77 -19.28
N ASN A 172 4.34 24.96 -18.73
CA ASN A 172 3.79 25.12 -17.39
C ASN A 172 2.33 24.66 -17.30
N ALA A 173 1.51 24.94 -18.32
CA ALA A 173 0.14 24.48 -18.39
C ALA A 173 0.04 22.95 -18.49
N GLU A 174 0.92 22.31 -19.28
CA GLU A 174 1.01 20.86 -19.39
C GLU A 174 1.37 20.21 -18.04
N LYS A 175 2.39 20.73 -17.33
CA LYS A 175 2.72 20.27 -15.97
C LYS A 175 1.56 20.44 -14.99
N ALA A 176 0.85 21.57 -15.06
CA ALA A 176 -0.31 21.81 -14.20
C ALA A 176 -1.44 20.81 -14.47
N LYS A 177 -1.65 20.46 -15.74
CA LYS A 177 -2.60 19.42 -16.16
C LYS A 177 -2.22 18.05 -15.61
N GLU A 178 -0.95 17.62 -15.75
CA GLU A 178 -0.46 16.34 -15.21
C GLU A 178 -0.66 16.26 -13.68
N ILE A 179 -0.35 17.34 -12.95
CA ILE A 179 -0.58 17.41 -11.51
C ILE A 179 -2.07 17.30 -11.18
N ALA A 180 -2.94 17.96 -11.94
CA ALA A 180 -4.38 17.90 -11.73
C ALA A 180 -4.93 16.48 -11.99
N GLU A 181 -4.49 15.82 -13.05
CA GLU A 181 -4.85 14.43 -13.38
C GLU A 181 -4.38 13.45 -12.28
N SER A 182 -3.16 13.64 -11.76
CA SER A 182 -2.65 12.86 -10.63
C SER A 182 -3.48 13.07 -9.36
N LYS A 183 -3.86 14.31 -9.04
CA LYS A 183 -4.72 14.62 -7.88
C LYS A 183 -6.11 14.01 -8.03
N LEU A 184 -6.69 14.05 -9.23
CA LEU A 184 -7.97 13.43 -9.52
C LEU A 184 -7.92 11.90 -9.33
N SER A 185 -6.85 11.26 -9.77
CA SER A 185 -6.62 9.82 -9.58
C SER A 185 -6.56 9.44 -8.09
N VAL A 186 -5.79 10.20 -7.29
CA VAL A 186 -5.71 10.00 -5.84
C VAL A 186 -7.09 10.14 -5.18
N ALA A 187 -7.82 11.22 -5.49
CA ALA A 187 -9.15 11.45 -4.93
C ALA A 187 -10.15 10.32 -5.28
N ASN A 188 -10.08 9.77 -6.50
CA ASN A 188 -10.91 8.64 -6.89
C ASN A 188 -10.57 7.36 -6.12
N ASN A 189 -9.28 7.10 -5.87
CA ASN A 189 -8.84 5.96 -5.08
C ASN A 189 -9.28 6.09 -3.60
N GLU A 190 -9.15 7.28 -3.02
CA GLU A 190 -9.64 7.57 -1.67
C GLU A 190 -11.16 7.38 -1.56
N LYS A 191 -11.92 7.86 -2.55
CA LYS A 191 -13.38 7.62 -2.63
C LYS A 191 -13.71 6.12 -2.64
N GLN A 192 -12.98 5.32 -3.43
CA GLN A 192 -13.20 3.87 -3.50
C GLN A 192 -12.88 3.19 -2.15
N ALA A 193 -11.80 3.61 -1.49
CA ALA A 193 -11.43 3.11 -0.17
C ALA A 193 -12.52 3.38 0.88
N VAL A 194 -13.04 4.61 0.92
CA VAL A 194 -14.15 5.00 1.81
C VAL A 194 -15.41 4.18 1.50
N GLN A 195 -15.73 3.95 0.22
CA GLN A 195 -16.87 3.12 -0.16
C GLN A 195 -16.73 1.67 0.34
N ASN A 196 -15.53 1.09 0.26
CA ASN A 196 -15.25 -0.26 0.76
C ASN A 196 -15.37 -0.33 2.30
N GLN A 197 -14.88 0.70 3.01
CA GLN A 197 -15.03 0.80 4.46
C GLN A 197 -16.50 0.91 4.86
N LEU A 198 -17.30 1.71 4.15
CA LEU A 198 -18.74 1.85 4.38
C LEU A 198 -19.47 0.50 4.20
N ASN A 199 -19.15 -0.24 3.14
CA ASN A 199 -19.72 -1.56 2.90
C ASN A 199 -19.37 -2.57 4.00
N SER A 200 -18.14 -2.51 4.51
CA SER A 200 -17.69 -3.36 5.63
C SER A 200 -18.44 -3.01 6.91
N ALA A 201 -18.51 -1.73 7.27
CA ALA A 201 -19.25 -1.25 8.43
C ALA A 201 -20.74 -1.62 8.38
N ASN A 202 -21.36 -1.55 7.19
CA ASN A 202 -22.74 -2.00 7.01
C ASN A 202 -22.90 -3.51 7.25
N SER A 203 -21.92 -4.32 6.83
CA SER A 203 -21.93 -5.77 7.07
C SER A 203 -21.79 -6.09 8.56
N ASP A 204 -20.89 -5.38 9.26
CA ASP A 204 -20.71 -5.51 10.71
C ASP A 204 -21.99 -5.10 11.47
N LEU A 205 -22.66 -4.03 11.03
CA LEU A 205 -23.93 -3.60 11.61
C LEU A 205 -25.03 -4.66 11.46
N VAL A 206 -25.11 -5.31 10.30
CA VAL A 206 -26.06 -6.41 10.07
C VAL A 206 -25.75 -7.58 11.00
N LYS A 207 -24.47 -7.95 11.15
CA LYS A 207 -24.05 -9.00 12.08
C LYS A 207 -24.39 -8.67 13.52
N ALA A 208 -24.08 -7.45 13.98
CA ALA A 208 -24.39 -6.99 15.31
C ALA A 208 -25.90 -7.02 15.62
N LYS A 209 -26.75 -6.69 14.63
CA LYS A 209 -28.21 -6.83 14.76
C LYS A 209 -28.64 -8.29 14.92
N SER A 210 -28.03 -9.20 14.17
CA SER A 210 -28.30 -10.65 14.30
C SER A 210 -27.86 -11.18 15.66
N ASP A 211 -26.67 -10.81 16.12
CA ASP A 211 -26.13 -11.21 17.42
C ASP A 211 -27.03 -10.68 18.57
N LEU A 212 -27.54 -9.45 18.44
CA LEU A 212 -28.49 -8.89 19.39
C LEU A 212 -29.81 -9.67 19.45
N GLN A 213 -30.37 -10.05 18.29
CA GLN A 213 -31.58 -10.87 18.23
C GLN A 213 -31.36 -12.25 18.88
N GLN A 214 -30.20 -12.87 18.64
CA GLN A 214 -29.85 -14.14 19.26
C GLN A 214 -29.72 -13.99 20.78
N ALA A 215 -29.04 -12.96 21.27
CA ALA A 215 -28.90 -12.70 22.70
C ALA A 215 -30.27 -12.48 23.39
N GLN A 216 -31.20 -11.81 22.71
CA GLN A 216 -32.58 -11.65 23.20
C GLN A 216 -33.33 -12.98 23.29
N ALA A 217 -33.17 -13.87 22.30
CA ALA A 217 -33.75 -15.21 22.32
C ALA A 217 -33.17 -16.07 23.45
N ASP A 218 -31.85 -16.02 23.64
CA ASP A 218 -31.16 -16.75 24.72
C ASP A 218 -31.61 -16.25 26.10
N LEU A 219 -31.78 -14.94 26.26
CA LEU A 219 -32.31 -14.35 27.50
C LEU A 219 -33.74 -14.83 27.80
N ALA A 220 -34.61 -14.84 26.78
CA ALA A 220 -35.98 -15.33 26.93
C ALA A 220 -36.01 -16.81 27.34
N LYS A 221 -35.14 -17.62 26.73
CA LYS A 221 -34.97 -19.04 27.08
C LYS A 221 -34.49 -19.22 28.52
N ALA A 222 -33.44 -18.50 28.93
CA ALA A 222 -32.91 -18.57 30.29
C ALA A 222 -33.98 -18.18 31.33
N GLN A 223 -34.83 -17.19 31.02
CA GLN A 223 -35.93 -16.80 31.90
C GLN A 223 -37.02 -17.89 32.00
N ALA A 224 -37.32 -18.60 30.91
CA ALA A 224 -38.22 -19.75 30.92
C ALA A 224 -37.64 -20.93 31.72
N ASP A 225 -36.36 -21.23 31.55
CA ASP A 225 -35.65 -22.28 32.28
C ASP A 225 -35.62 -21.98 33.79
N LYS A 226 -35.37 -20.71 34.17
CA LYS A 226 -35.46 -20.24 35.57
C LYS A 226 -36.84 -20.49 36.16
N ASN A 227 -37.91 -20.12 35.44
CA ASN A 227 -39.29 -20.30 35.91
C ASN A 227 -39.64 -21.80 36.06
N THR A 228 -39.18 -22.63 35.12
CA THR A 228 -39.35 -24.09 35.17
C THR A 228 -38.64 -24.69 36.37
N THR A 229 -37.40 -24.27 36.62
CA THR A 229 -36.60 -24.72 37.77
C THR A 229 -37.27 -24.33 39.09
N ALA A 230 -37.79 -23.11 39.20
CA ALA A 230 -38.52 -22.66 40.38
C ALA A 230 -39.78 -23.51 40.65
N ALA A 231 -40.52 -23.88 39.60
CA ALA A 231 -41.68 -24.76 39.73
C ALA A 231 -41.30 -26.17 40.20
N GLN A 232 -40.22 -26.74 39.64
CA GLN A 232 -39.71 -28.04 40.06
C GLN A 232 -39.23 -28.04 41.52
N LEU A 233 -38.56 -26.98 41.96
CA LEU A 233 -38.12 -26.83 43.34
C LEU A 233 -39.30 -26.81 44.31
N ALA A 234 -40.36 -26.06 44.00
CA ALA A 234 -41.56 -26.01 44.84
C ALA A 234 -42.22 -27.39 44.98
N VAL A 235 -42.24 -28.19 43.91
CA VAL A 235 -42.74 -29.58 43.96
C VAL A 235 -41.85 -30.46 44.84
N ALA A 236 -40.53 -30.35 44.71
CA ALA A 236 -39.58 -31.14 45.50
C ALA A 236 -39.66 -30.81 47.00
N GLU A 237 -39.78 -29.52 47.37
CA GLU A 237 -39.94 -29.08 48.75
C GLU A 237 -41.22 -29.62 49.39
N LYS A 238 -42.32 -29.65 48.63
CA LYS A 238 -43.58 -30.25 49.09
C LYS A 238 -43.41 -31.76 49.36
N ALA A 239 -42.83 -32.49 48.41
CA ALA A 239 -42.59 -33.93 48.55
C ALA A 239 -41.68 -34.26 49.75
N LYS A 240 -40.65 -33.44 49.98
CA LYS A 240 -39.77 -33.59 51.16
C LYS A 240 -40.55 -33.44 52.46
N SER A 241 -41.37 -32.39 52.59
CA SER A 241 -42.19 -32.16 53.79
C SER A 241 -43.15 -33.32 54.07
N GLU A 242 -43.80 -33.85 53.03
CA GLU A 242 -44.68 -35.03 53.13
C GLU A 242 -43.92 -36.27 53.63
N ALA A 243 -42.71 -36.51 53.12
CA ALA A 243 -41.87 -37.63 53.54
C ALA A 243 -41.41 -37.49 55.02
N GLU A 244 -41.03 -36.29 55.45
CA GLU A 244 -40.61 -36.03 56.84
C GLU A 244 -41.77 -36.26 57.82
N MET A 245 -42.99 -35.82 57.48
CA MET A 245 -44.19 -36.09 58.28
C MET A 245 -44.47 -37.60 58.38
N ALA A 246 -44.36 -38.34 57.28
CA ALA A 246 -44.57 -39.79 57.28
C ALA A 246 -43.58 -40.52 58.19
N LEU A 247 -42.30 -40.12 58.17
CA LEU A 247 -41.26 -40.70 59.04
C LEU A 247 -41.52 -40.40 60.52
N GLN A 248 -41.86 -39.15 60.86
CA GLN A 248 -42.21 -38.77 62.22
C GLN A 248 -43.39 -39.58 62.77
N ASN A 249 -44.41 -39.80 61.95
CA ASN A 249 -45.56 -40.61 62.33
C ASN A 249 -45.17 -42.07 62.60
N LYS A 250 -44.35 -42.70 61.76
CA LYS A 250 -43.84 -44.06 62.01
C LYS A 250 -43.05 -44.15 63.33
N ASN A 251 -42.17 -43.18 63.59
CA ASN A 251 -41.38 -43.16 64.83
C ASN A 251 -42.24 -42.99 66.09
N LYS A 252 -43.33 -42.22 66.02
CA LYS A 252 -44.30 -42.12 67.13
C LYS A 252 -44.95 -43.47 67.43
N VAL A 253 -45.35 -44.21 66.40
CA VAL A 253 -45.96 -45.54 66.56
C VAL A 253 -44.99 -46.52 67.23
N ILE A 254 -43.73 -46.57 66.78
CA ILE A 254 -42.70 -47.46 67.38
C ILE A 254 -42.50 -47.12 68.86
N LYS A 255 -42.36 -45.83 69.20
CA LYS A 255 -42.20 -45.39 70.59
C LYS A 255 -43.38 -45.80 71.46
N GLU A 256 -44.61 -45.72 70.94
CA GLU A 256 -45.80 -46.13 71.67
C GLU A 256 -45.84 -47.65 71.89
N ILE A 257 -45.44 -48.46 70.90
CA ILE A 257 -45.29 -49.92 71.04
C ILE A 257 -44.29 -50.25 72.15
N VAL A 258 -43.11 -49.62 72.13
CA VAL A 258 -42.07 -49.81 73.16
C VAL A 258 -42.59 -49.42 74.55
N ARG A 259 -43.26 -48.27 74.66
CA ARG A 259 -43.83 -47.78 75.92
C ARG A 259 -44.90 -48.74 76.46
N LYS A 260 -45.81 -49.21 75.60
CA LYS A 260 -46.84 -50.19 75.98
C LYS A 260 -46.24 -51.53 76.41
N ALA A 261 -45.17 -51.99 75.77
CA ALA A 261 -44.43 -53.15 76.24
C ALA A 261 -43.87 -52.92 77.65
N ALA A 262 -43.30 -51.74 77.94
CA ALA A 262 -42.78 -51.41 79.28
C ALA A 262 -43.87 -51.28 80.36
N GLU A 263 -45.07 -50.80 80.05
CA GLU A 263 -46.20 -50.75 81.01
C GLU A 263 -46.65 -52.14 81.48
N ILE A 264 -46.49 -53.15 80.63
CA ILE A 264 -46.77 -54.56 80.98
C ILE A 264 -45.73 -55.10 81.99
N THR A 265 -44.58 -54.44 82.17
CA THR A 265 -43.41 -54.99 82.88
C THR A 265 -43.07 -54.34 84.24
N ASN A 266 -44.04 -53.95 85.07
CA ASN A 266 -43.78 -53.49 86.44
C ASN A 266 -43.35 -54.62 87.43
N GLU A 267 -42.49 -55.55 87.01
CA GLU A 267 -41.73 -56.44 87.89
C GLU A 267 -40.28 -56.45 87.41
N GLN A 268 -39.37 -55.96 88.25
CA GLN A 268 -37.93 -55.80 87.97
C GLN A 268 -37.31 -57.06 87.35
N GLY A 269 -36.55 -56.88 86.26
CA GLY A 269 -35.55 -57.84 85.79
C GLY A 269 -35.99 -59.01 84.91
N ARG A 270 -37.14 -58.98 84.21
CA ARG A 270 -37.50 -60.07 83.26
C ARG A 270 -37.44 -59.63 81.79
N GLU A 271 -36.54 -60.29 81.04
CA GLU A 271 -36.53 -60.31 79.57
C GLU A 271 -37.87 -60.87 79.06
N TYR A 272 -38.65 -60.07 78.32
CA TYR A 272 -39.92 -60.53 77.74
C TYR A 272 -39.67 -61.16 76.38
N SER A 273 -39.57 -62.48 76.35
CA SER A 273 -39.59 -63.25 75.12
C SER A 273 -41.04 -63.59 74.77
N TRP A 274 -41.61 -62.88 73.79
CA TRP A 274 -42.86 -63.26 73.14
C TRP A 274 -42.62 -64.51 72.32
N VAL A 275 -42.81 -65.66 72.96
CA VAL A 275 -42.59 -66.98 72.40
C VAL A 275 -43.78 -67.85 72.71
N GLY A 276 -44.39 -68.40 71.66
CA GLY A 276 -45.59 -69.21 71.74
C GLY A 276 -45.35 -70.70 72.00
N TYR A 277 -44.40 -71.07 72.88
CA TYR A 277 -44.27 -72.49 73.25
C TYR A 277 -44.02 -72.68 74.75
N THR A 278 -44.69 -73.71 75.29
CA THR A 278 -44.40 -74.31 76.59
C THR A 278 -43.67 -75.62 76.32
N GLU A 279 -42.66 -76.00 77.11
CA GLU A 279 -41.89 -77.24 76.84
C GLU A 279 -42.77 -78.50 76.66
N SER A 280 -43.93 -78.53 77.30
CA SER A 280 -44.95 -79.60 77.17
C SER A 280 -45.63 -79.71 75.79
N SER A 281 -45.51 -78.73 74.90
CA SER A 281 -46.15 -78.70 73.58
C SER A 281 -45.17 -78.88 72.41
N LEU A 282 -43.88 -79.10 72.68
CA LEU A 282 -42.86 -79.24 71.66
C LEU A 282 -42.84 -80.65 71.05
N PRO A 283 -42.72 -80.80 69.72
CA PRO A 283 -42.57 -82.10 69.08
C PRO A 283 -41.18 -82.71 69.37
N GLN A 284 -41.10 -84.04 69.38
CA GLN A 284 -39.80 -84.73 69.42
C GLN A 284 -38.98 -84.40 68.16
N GLY A 285 -37.67 -84.24 68.32
CA GLY A 285 -36.74 -83.82 67.27
C GLY A 285 -36.49 -82.30 67.25
N LEU A 286 -35.94 -81.81 66.12
CA LEU A 286 -35.63 -80.38 65.94
C LEU A 286 -36.87 -79.59 65.56
N SER A 287 -37.15 -78.51 66.28
CA SER A 287 -38.18 -77.54 65.93
C SER A 287 -37.63 -76.12 65.99
N LYS A 288 -38.21 -75.24 65.16
CA LYS A 288 -37.85 -73.83 65.04
C LYS A 288 -39.05 -72.99 65.47
N HIS A 289 -38.82 -71.99 66.32
CA HIS A 289 -39.87 -71.14 66.87
C HIS A 289 -39.43 -69.68 66.89
N ALA A 290 -40.19 -68.82 66.23
CA ALA A 290 -39.92 -67.39 66.23
C ALA A 290 -40.05 -66.81 67.66
N PHE A 291 -39.20 -65.83 67.97
CA PHE A 291 -39.28 -65.04 69.17
C PHE A 291 -39.07 -63.56 68.92
N ILE A 292 -39.72 -62.76 69.75
CA ILE A 292 -39.42 -61.34 69.92
C ILE A 292 -39.07 -61.14 71.38
N SER A 293 -37.85 -60.71 71.67
CA SER A 293 -37.43 -60.36 73.02
C SER A 293 -37.30 -58.84 73.17
N MET A 294 -37.88 -58.29 74.22
CA MET A 294 -37.83 -56.85 74.53
C MET A 294 -37.32 -56.67 75.96
N SER A 295 -36.34 -55.77 76.15
CA SER A 295 -35.85 -55.38 77.47
C SER A 295 -36.26 -53.95 77.81
N ALA A 296 -36.91 -53.76 78.96
CA ALA A 296 -37.41 -52.46 79.40
C ALA A 296 -36.36 -51.61 80.15
N GLU A 297 -35.33 -52.23 80.74
CA GLU A 297 -34.53 -51.54 81.76
C GLU A 297 -33.50 -50.55 81.20
N ASN A 298 -33.10 -50.67 79.93
CA ASN A 298 -32.01 -49.85 79.36
C ASN A 298 -32.27 -49.29 77.95
N LEU A 299 -33.46 -49.49 77.36
CA LEU A 299 -33.68 -49.27 75.91
C LEU A 299 -32.69 -50.06 75.04
N ASP A 300 -32.17 -51.18 75.55
CA ASP A 300 -31.18 -52.08 74.94
C ASP A 300 -31.73 -52.88 73.73
N GLY A 301 -32.78 -52.37 73.10
CA GLY A 301 -33.27 -52.80 71.80
C GLY A 301 -34.28 -53.94 71.78
N ILE A 302 -34.87 -54.13 70.61
CA ILE A 302 -35.73 -55.28 70.27
C ILE A 302 -34.83 -56.38 69.71
N PHE A 303 -34.93 -57.58 70.26
CA PHE A 303 -34.37 -58.77 69.66
C PHE A 303 -35.45 -59.49 68.88
N VAL A 304 -35.15 -59.87 67.64
CA VAL A 304 -36.04 -60.72 66.84
C VAL A 304 -35.23 -61.86 66.26
N GLY A 305 -35.78 -63.05 66.29
CA GLY A 305 -35.05 -64.22 65.85
C GLY A 305 -35.84 -65.50 66.04
N ASP A 306 -35.11 -66.60 66.05
CA ASP A 306 -35.65 -67.93 66.16
C ASP A 306 -34.94 -68.73 67.25
N HIS A 307 -35.72 -69.46 68.04
CA HIS A 307 -35.23 -70.55 68.89
C HIS A 307 -35.23 -71.86 68.12
N TYR A 308 -34.12 -72.58 68.20
CA TYR A 308 -33.93 -73.91 67.62
C TYR A 308 -33.84 -74.91 68.78
N ILE A 309 -34.84 -75.78 68.88
CA ILE A 309 -35.02 -76.67 70.02
C ILE A 309 -34.99 -78.11 69.54
N TYR A 310 -34.01 -78.86 70.00
CA TYR A 310 -33.92 -80.29 69.79
C TYR A 310 -34.40 -81.03 71.03
N LEU A 311 -35.63 -81.55 70.98
CA LEU A 311 -36.26 -82.28 72.07
C LEU A 311 -36.07 -83.79 71.87
N THR A 312 -35.62 -84.46 72.92
CA THR A 312 -35.54 -85.92 73.00
C THR A 312 -36.16 -86.38 74.33
N PRO A 313 -36.39 -87.69 74.55
CA PRO A 313 -36.95 -88.18 75.82
C PRO A 313 -36.17 -87.79 77.07
N ASN A 314 -34.84 -87.64 77.00
CA ASN A 314 -34.01 -87.35 78.20
C ASN A 314 -33.28 -86.01 78.18
N VAL A 315 -33.22 -85.32 77.03
CA VAL A 315 -32.56 -84.02 76.92
C VAL A 315 -33.24 -83.08 75.90
N THR A 316 -33.33 -81.81 76.27
CA THR A 316 -33.76 -80.70 75.41
C THR A 316 -32.59 -79.75 75.22
N LEU A 317 -32.12 -79.61 73.99
CA LEU A 317 -31.11 -78.64 73.61
C LEU A 317 -31.79 -77.42 72.98
N ILE A 318 -31.60 -76.25 73.57
CA ILE A 318 -32.17 -74.98 73.12
C ILE A 318 -31.03 -74.09 72.63
N SER A 319 -31.15 -73.61 71.40
CA SER A 319 -30.25 -72.61 70.81
C SER A 319 -31.07 -71.44 70.26
N ARG A 320 -30.44 -70.31 70.01
CA ARG A 320 -31.11 -69.13 69.43
C ARG A 320 -30.26 -68.46 68.36
N ASP A 321 -30.90 -68.03 67.29
CA ASP A 321 -30.40 -67.09 66.29
C ASP A 321 -31.18 -65.78 66.42
N HIS A 322 -30.53 -64.64 66.58
CA HIS A 322 -31.25 -63.37 66.68
C HIS A 322 -30.49 -62.16 66.15
N LYS A 323 -31.28 -61.17 65.72
CA LYS A 323 -30.86 -59.80 65.39
C LYS A 323 -31.33 -58.84 66.47
N ALA A 324 -30.63 -57.72 66.60
CA ALA A 324 -30.90 -56.77 67.67
C ALA A 324 -30.96 -55.33 67.15
N PHE A 325 -31.94 -54.57 67.64
CA PHE A 325 -32.25 -53.20 67.22
C PHE A 325 -32.06 -52.22 68.38
N TRP A 326 -30.83 -51.71 68.58
CA TRP A 326 -30.45 -50.94 69.77
C TRP A 326 -30.58 -49.42 69.61
N ASP A 327 -30.25 -48.87 68.43
CA ASP A 327 -30.04 -47.43 68.24
C ASP A 327 -30.36 -46.93 66.81
N SER A 328 -30.70 -47.84 65.90
CA SER A 328 -30.90 -47.53 64.49
C SER A 328 -32.05 -48.33 63.90
N ALA A 329 -32.58 -47.84 62.77
CA ALA A 329 -33.61 -48.54 62.02
C ALA A 329 -33.09 -49.85 61.39
N GLU A 330 -31.77 -49.98 61.22
CA GLU A 330 -31.12 -51.17 60.67
C GLU A 330 -30.69 -52.12 61.80
N PRO A 331 -30.99 -53.43 61.71
CA PRO A 331 -30.59 -54.39 62.72
C PRO A 331 -29.08 -54.65 62.69
N LYS A 332 -28.50 -54.96 63.85
CA LYS A 332 -27.16 -55.57 63.91
C LYS A 332 -27.17 -56.96 63.25
N GLN A 333 -25.99 -57.42 62.83
CA GLN A 333 -25.80 -58.76 62.26
C GLN A 333 -26.33 -59.86 63.21
N SER A 334 -26.93 -60.91 62.64
CA SER A 334 -27.46 -62.04 63.39
C SER A 334 -26.36 -62.79 64.16
N SER A 335 -26.71 -63.41 65.29
CA SER A 335 -25.80 -64.26 66.04
C SER A 335 -26.48 -65.52 66.58
N PHE A 336 -25.75 -66.65 66.55
CA PHE A 336 -26.23 -67.95 67.00
C PHE A 336 -25.51 -68.46 68.25
N ARG A 337 -26.22 -69.06 69.20
CA ARG A 337 -25.61 -69.73 70.35
C ARG A 337 -26.48 -70.86 70.89
N VAL A 338 -25.84 -71.83 71.54
CA VAL A 338 -26.54 -72.76 72.42
C VAL A 338 -26.90 -72.02 73.70
N GLU A 339 -28.20 -71.87 73.94
CA GLU A 339 -28.74 -71.12 75.08
C GLU A 339 -28.73 -71.96 76.35
N ARG A 340 -29.25 -73.19 76.25
CA ARG A 340 -29.48 -74.05 77.40
C ARG A 340 -29.58 -75.51 76.99
N ILE A 341 -29.16 -76.39 77.89
CA ILE A 341 -29.36 -77.85 77.77
C ILE A 341 -30.07 -78.33 79.02
N ASN A 342 -31.29 -78.84 78.86
CA ASN A 342 -32.14 -79.29 79.96
C ASN A 342 -32.27 -80.82 79.90
N GLY A 343 -31.83 -81.53 80.93
CA GLY A 343 -31.95 -82.98 81.00
C GLY A 343 -31.33 -83.52 82.27
N LYS A 344 -31.74 -84.72 82.68
CA LYS A 344 -31.12 -85.41 83.82
C LYS A 344 -29.74 -85.90 83.39
N LYS A 345 -28.65 -85.32 83.90
CA LYS A 345 -27.30 -85.81 83.63
C LYS A 345 -27.15 -87.25 84.14
N THR A 346 -26.48 -88.11 83.38
CA THR A 346 -26.20 -89.49 83.80
C THR A 346 -25.16 -89.50 84.93
N GLU A 347 -25.56 -89.95 86.11
CA GLU A 347 -24.67 -90.03 87.28
C GLU A 347 -23.72 -91.23 87.20
N ASN A 348 -24.23 -92.38 86.74
CA ASN A 348 -23.46 -93.63 86.64
C ASN A 348 -23.47 -94.10 85.18
N LEU A 349 -22.34 -93.91 84.50
CA LEU A 349 -22.18 -94.41 83.13
C LEU A 349 -22.09 -95.94 83.11
N PRO A 350 -22.57 -96.60 82.03
CA PRO A 350 -22.32 -98.02 81.82
C PRO A 350 -20.82 -98.34 81.99
N LEU A 351 -20.50 -99.46 82.63
CA LEU A 351 -19.10 -99.88 82.83
C LEU A 351 -18.49 -100.53 81.58
N ASN A 352 -19.33 -101.14 80.74
CA ASN A 352 -18.92 -101.89 79.55
C ASN A 352 -19.95 -101.68 78.42
N GLY A 353 -19.56 -102.06 77.20
CA GLY A 353 -20.42 -102.04 76.02
C GLY A 353 -20.19 -100.83 75.13
N GLU A 354 -20.83 -100.88 73.96
CA GLU A 354 -20.79 -99.80 72.97
C GLU A 354 -22.20 -99.23 72.77
N ALA A 355 -22.27 -97.93 72.49
CA ALA A 355 -23.49 -97.23 72.12
C ALA A 355 -23.22 -96.35 70.89
N THR A 356 -24.19 -96.34 69.98
CA THR A 356 -24.20 -95.38 68.86
C THR A 356 -25.35 -94.41 69.09
N TYR A 357 -25.02 -93.13 69.12
CA TYR A 357 -25.97 -92.03 69.25
C TYR A 357 -26.22 -91.42 67.87
N ILE A 358 -27.47 -91.41 67.46
CA ILE A 358 -27.92 -90.79 66.23
C ILE A 358 -28.78 -89.57 66.57
N GLY A 359 -28.52 -88.45 65.90
CA GLY A 359 -29.21 -87.21 66.21
C GLY A 359 -28.94 -86.08 65.23
N LYS A 360 -28.89 -84.84 65.72
CA LYS A 360 -28.65 -83.65 64.90
C LYS A 360 -27.52 -82.79 65.45
N GLY A 361 -26.80 -82.16 64.52
CA GLY A 361 -25.95 -81.01 64.79
C GLY A 361 -26.44 -79.82 63.98
N PHE A 362 -26.61 -78.65 64.59
CA PHE A 362 -27.26 -77.51 63.91
C PHE A 362 -26.73 -76.13 64.30
N ASN A 363 -26.69 -75.22 63.33
CA ASN A 363 -26.40 -73.80 63.47
C ASN A 363 -27.46 -73.01 62.71
N SER A 364 -28.42 -72.42 63.42
CA SER A 364 -29.64 -71.86 62.83
C SER A 364 -30.32 -72.88 61.90
N ASP A 365 -30.75 -72.47 60.71
CA ASP A 365 -31.36 -73.35 59.70
C ASP A 365 -30.38 -74.38 59.08
N ASN A 366 -29.09 -74.33 59.43
CA ASN A 366 -28.10 -75.29 58.95
C ASN A 366 -28.09 -76.55 59.83
N VAL A 367 -28.60 -77.68 59.33
CA VAL A 367 -28.85 -78.91 60.09
C VAL A 367 -28.15 -80.11 59.43
N GLY A 368 -27.33 -80.82 60.21
CA GLY A 368 -26.65 -82.06 59.83
C GLY A 368 -27.05 -83.24 60.72
N LEU A 369 -26.66 -84.45 60.29
CA LEU A 369 -26.87 -85.71 60.99
C LEU A 369 -25.69 -86.00 61.92
N LEU A 370 -25.97 -86.15 63.21
CA LEU A 370 -25.00 -86.64 64.20
C LEU A 370 -24.95 -88.17 64.15
N ASN A 371 -23.74 -88.72 64.07
CA ASN A 371 -23.45 -90.11 64.36
C ASN A 371 -22.24 -90.19 65.28
N TYR A 372 -22.46 -90.62 66.52
CA TYR A 372 -21.43 -90.62 67.56
C TYR A 372 -21.38 -91.97 68.28
N LYS A 373 -20.23 -92.63 68.26
CA LYS A 373 -20.02 -93.92 68.91
C LYS A 373 -19.28 -93.73 70.22
N VAL A 374 -19.76 -94.37 71.28
CA VAL A 374 -19.11 -94.41 72.60
C VAL A 374 -18.83 -95.86 72.97
N ASN A 375 -17.59 -96.14 73.33
CA ASN A 375 -17.19 -97.39 73.96
C ASN A 375 -16.95 -97.13 75.44
N PHE A 376 -17.82 -97.65 76.29
CA PHE A 376 -17.80 -97.41 77.72
C PHE A 376 -16.66 -98.15 78.43
N ALA A 377 -16.22 -99.29 77.89
CA ALA A 377 -15.07 -100.03 78.42
C ALA A 377 -13.76 -99.27 78.14
N GLU A 378 -13.60 -98.71 76.95
CA GLU A 378 -12.47 -97.84 76.58
C GLU A 378 -12.60 -96.42 77.18
N LYS A 379 -13.77 -96.07 77.73
CA LYS A 379 -14.12 -94.73 78.18
C LYS A 379 -13.81 -93.67 77.13
N ALA A 380 -14.15 -93.96 75.87
CA ALA A 380 -13.85 -93.08 74.75
C ALA A 380 -15.02 -93.00 73.77
N GLY A 381 -15.14 -91.85 73.10
CA GLY A 381 -16.11 -91.64 72.04
C GLY A 381 -15.52 -90.93 70.84
N VAL A 382 -16.09 -91.18 69.67
CA VAL A 382 -15.70 -90.59 68.39
C VAL A 382 -16.93 -90.54 67.47
N GLY A 383 -17.01 -89.52 66.62
CA GLY A 383 -18.12 -89.43 65.69
C GLY A 383 -17.99 -88.31 64.68
N SER A 384 -19.10 -87.97 64.07
CA SER A 384 -19.17 -86.89 63.09
C SER A 384 -20.56 -86.26 63.05
N ILE A 385 -20.60 -85.03 62.54
CA ILE A 385 -21.82 -84.38 62.05
C ILE A 385 -21.64 -84.22 60.54
N SER A 386 -22.46 -84.90 59.77
CA SER A 386 -22.36 -84.95 58.31
C SER A 386 -23.70 -84.62 57.67
N GLN A 387 -23.76 -84.60 56.33
CA GLN A 387 -25.01 -84.41 55.60
C GLN A 387 -25.76 -83.13 56.01
N PHE A 388 -25.03 -82.02 56.16
CA PHE A 388 -25.64 -80.71 56.36
C PHE A 388 -26.53 -80.36 55.16
N ASN A 389 -27.70 -79.79 55.42
CA ASN A 389 -28.57 -79.22 54.39
C ASN A 389 -27.93 -78.01 53.68
N ASN A 390 -26.93 -77.37 54.30
CA ASN A 390 -26.07 -76.38 53.67
C ASN A 390 -24.75 -77.03 53.24
N ALA A 391 -24.55 -77.14 51.93
CA ALA A 391 -23.38 -77.77 51.33
C ALA A 391 -22.05 -77.03 51.61
N SER A 392 -22.10 -75.76 52.00
CA SER A 392 -20.92 -74.97 52.38
C SER A 392 -20.38 -75.33 53.77
N ILE A 393 -21.13 -76.10 54.56
CA ILE A 393 -20.68 -76.63 55.85
C ILE A 393 -20.18 -78.06 55.63
N PRO A 394 -18.86 -78.31 55.76
CA PRO A 394 -18.29 -79.64 55.54
C PRO A 394 -18.70 -80.60 56.66
N THR A 395 -18.37 -81.88 56.49
CA THR A 395 -18.47 -82.84 57.59
C THR A 395 -17.57 -82.39 58.74
N ILE A 396 -18.17 -82.28 59.93
CA ILE A 396 -17.46 -81.95 61.17
C ILE A 396 -17.12 -83.28 61.83
N GLN A 397 -15.84 -83.59 61.91
CA GLN A 397 -15.35 -84.73 62.68
C GLN A 397 -15.28 -84.36 64.16
N LEU A 398 -15.84 -85.23 64.99
CA LEU A 398 -15.75 -85.16 66.45
C LEU A 398 -14.68 -86.18 66.85
N GLU A 399 -13.43 -85.70 66.97
CA GLU A 399 -12.24 -86.54 67.16
C GLU A 399 -12.35 -87.40 68.42
N LYS A 400 -11.59 -88.51 68.47
CA LYS A 400 -11.61 -89.43 69.62
C LYS A 400 -11.32 -88.68 70.91
N GLY A 401 -12.30 -88.65 71.81
CA GLY A 401 -12.23 -88.01 73.11
C GLY A 401 -12.40 -89.03 74.23
N ASN A 402 -11.78 -88.76 75.38
CA ASN A 402 -11.95 -89.57 76.58
C ASN A 402 -13.12 -89.05 77.41
N ILE A 403 -13.80 -89.97 78.10
CA ILE A 403 -14.82 -89.64 79.09
C ILE A 403 -14.10 -89.20 80.36
N VAL A 404 -14.27 -87.93 80.73
CA VAL A 404 -13.75 -87.29 81.95
C VAL A 404 -14.92 -86.60 82.63
N ASP A 405 -15.11 -86.87 83.92
CA ASP A 405 -16.18 -86.27 84.74
C ASP A 405 -17.58 -86.34 84.13
N GLY A 406 -17.91 -87.49 83.52
CA GLY A 406 -19.23 -87.75 82.94
C GLY A 406 -19.51 -87.00 81.63
N MET A 407 -18.47 -86.47 80.98
CA MET A 407 -18.56 -85.79 79.68
C MET A 407 -17.41 -86.19 78.77
N ILE A 408 -17.55 -85.90 77.47
CA ILE A 408 -16.45 -85.95 76.51
C ILE A 408 -16.17 -84.53 76.05
N GLN A 409 -14.93 -84.09 76.23
CA GLN A 409 -14.42 -82.83 75.70
C GLN A 409 -13.18 -83.12 74.87
N ALA A 410 -13.23 -82.80 73.58
CA ALA A 410 -12.13 -83.09 72.66
C ALA A 410 -12.13 -82.14 71.47
N ASN A 411 -11.19 -82.34 70.56
CA ASN A 411 -11.08 -81.54 69.35
C ASN A 411 -12.17 -81.91 68.34
N ALA A 412 -12.67 -80.91 67.64
CA ALA A 412 -13.42 -81.09 66.41
C ALA A 412 -12.53 -80.69 65.24
N SER A 413 -12.75 -81.28 64.08
CA SER A 413 -12.06 -80.89 62.86
C SER A 413 -13.02 -80.89 61.67
N ALA A 414 -12.65 -80.19 60.62
CA ALA A 414 -13.34 -80.20 59.35
C ALA A 414 -12.30 -80.07 58.22
N GLU A 415 -12.74 -80.27 56.99
CA GLU A 415 -11.88 -80.15 55.80
C GLU A 415 -11.15 -78.79 55.74
N ASN A 416 -10.07 -78.75 54.96
CA ASN A 416 -9.24 -77.55 54.77
C ASN A 416 -8.60 -77.00 56.05
N GLY A 417 -8.24 -77.89 56.98
CA GLY A 417 -7.49 -77.54 58.20
C GLY A 417 -8.31 -76.80 59.25
N VAL A 418 -9.64 -76.83 59.15
CA VAL A 418 -10.51 -76.20 60.14
C VAL A 418 -10.44 -77.00 61.44
N THR A 419 -10.06 -76.32 62.51
CA THR A 419 -10.01 -76.90 63.86
C THR A 419 -11.13 -76.34 64.72
N GLY A 420 -11.48 -77.08 65.76
CA GLY A 420 -12.48 -76.70 66.74
C GLY A 420 -12.41 -77.56 67.98
N LYS A 421 -13.41 -77.40 68.84
CA LYS A 421 -13.60 -78.20 70.04
C LYS A 421 -15.05 -78.61 70.15
N TYR A 422 -15.32 -79.75 70.76
CA TYR A 422 -16.67 -80.14 71.13
C TYR A 422 -16.73 -80.59 72.57
N ALA A 423 -17.92 -80.46 73.15
CA ALA A 423 -18.25 -80.99 74.46
C ALA A 423 -19.58 -81.71 74.37
N LEU A 424 -19.65 -82.95 74.86
CA LEU A 424 -20.86 -83.75 74.93
C LEU A 424 -21.05 -84.29 76.35
N GLY A 425 -22.23 -84.07 76.91
CA GLY A 425 -22.66 -84.69 78.17
C GLY A 425 -23.60 -85.86 77.91
N PHE A 426 -23.66 -86.79 78.87
CA PHE A 426 -24.59 -87.92 78.86
C PHE A 426 -25.83 -87.60 79.71
N TYR A 427 -27.00 -88.00 79.22
CA TYR A 427 -28.29 -87.74 79.83
C TYR A 427 -29.15 -89.00 79.92
N GLY A 428 -30.03 -89.04 80.92
CA GLY A 428 -30.83 -90.19 81.31
C GLY A 428 -30.11 -91.09 82.32
N ASP A 429 -30.81 -92.08 82.87
CA ASP A 429 -30.30 -92.96 83.93
C ASP A 429 -29.15 -93.88 83.49
N ASN A 430 -29.01 -94.12 82.18
CA ASN A 430 -28.08 -95.10 81.61
C ASN A 430 -27.46 -94.59 80.29
N ALA A 431 -27.16 -93.29 80.23
CA ALA A 431 -26.60 -92.61 79.07
C ALA A 431 -27.44 -92.82 77.80
N GLN A 432 -28.76 -92.68 77.89
CA GLN A 432 -29.68 -92.83 76.75
C GLN A 432 -29.49 -91.72 75.71
N SER A 433 -29.10 -90.52 76.14
CA SER A 433 -28.93 -89.38 75.23
C SER A 433 -27.58 -88.71 75.42
N ILE A 434 -27.14 -88.02 74.38
CA ILE A 434 -26.03 -87.08 74.43
C ILE A 434 -26.50 -85.70 73.98
N ALA A 435 -25.96 -84.65 74.60
CA ALA A 435 -26.15 -83.29 74.13
C ALA A 435 -24.97 -82.40 74.49
N GLY A 436 -24.79 -81.34 73.71
CA GLY A 436 -23.69 -80.40 73.87
C GLY A 436 -23.55 -79.50 72.66
N GLU A 437 -22.30 -79.15 72.35
CA GLU A 437 -22.00 -78.24 71.24
C GLU A 437 -20.63 -78.53 70.64
N ALA A 438 -20.47 -78.21 69.35
CA ALA A 438 -19.16 -78.08 68.69
C ALA A 438 -18.94 -76.64 68.25
N TYR A 439 -17.77 -76.13 68.56
CA TYR A 439 -17.31 -74.81 68.17
C TYR A 439 -16.16 -74.97 67.18
N LEU A 440 -16.33 -74.44 65.98
CA LEU A 440 -15.29 -74.42 64.95
C LEU A 440 -14.74 -73.00 64.87
N TYR A 441 -13.41 -72.86 64.93
CA TYR A 441 -12.70 -71.57 64.86
C TYR A 441 -12.68 -70.99 63.43
N LYS A 442 -13.83 -71.05 62.75
CA LYS A 442 -14.05 -70.54 61.40
C LYS A 442 -15.53 -70.22 61.22
N GLN A 443 -15.81 -69.14 60.51
CA GLN A 443 -17.14 -68.84 59.99
C GLN A 443 -17.35 -69.57 58.65
N PHE A 444 -18.42 -70.34 58.55
CA PHE A 444 -18.81 -70.99 57.30
C PHE A 444 -19.75 -70.10 56.49
N GLU A 445 -19.67 -70.18 55.16
CA GLU A 445 -20.61 -69.50 54.28
C GLU A 445 -22.03 -70.01 54.52
N GLY A 446 -22.98 -69.09 54.74
CA GLY A 446 -24.35 -69.42 55.14
C GLY A 446 -24.50 -69.88 56.60
N GLY A 447 -23.40 -70.04 57.34
CA GLY A 447 -23.41 -70.22 58.78
C GLY A 447 -23.66 -68.90 59.52
N ILE A 448 -24.33 -68.98 60.66
CA ILE A 448 -24.53 -67.85 61.56
C ILE A 448 -23.39 -67.82 62.57
N THR A 449 -22.65 -66.71 62.55
CA THR A 449 -21.56 -66.42 63.47
C THR A 449 -22.04 -66.47 64.91
N THR A 450 -21.22 -67.03 65.79
CA THR A 450 -21.56 -67.13 67.21
C THR A 450 -21.61 -65.77 67.91
N ASP A 451 -22.23 -65.63 69.08
CA ASP A 451 -22.18 -64.38 69.87
C ASP A 451 -20.82 -64.19 70.58
N SER A 452 -20.52 -62.96 71.02
CA SER A 452 -19.24 -62.68 71.69
C SER A 452 -19.04 -63.50 72.97
N ARG A 453 -20.13 -63.79 73.71
CA ARG A 453 -20.08 -64.59 74.94
C ARG A 453 -19.64 -66.02 74.67
N THR A 454 -20.13 -66.63 73.60
CA THR A 454 -19.77 -67.99 73.21
C THR A 454 -18.35 -68.03 72.64
N ALA A 455 -17.93 -67.03 71.87
CA ALA A 455 -16.55 -66.94 71.39
C ALA A 455 -15.54 -66.82 72.55
N GLU A 456 -15.86 -66.00 73.57
CA GLU A 456 -15.07 -65.87 74.80
C GLU A 456 -14.93 -67.22 75.54
N LYS A 457 -16.02 -68.00 75.64
CA LYS A 457 -16.01 -69.35 76.23
C LYS A 457 -14.98 -70.27 75.57
N TYR A 458 -14.75 -70.12 74.27
CA TYR A 458 -13.79 -70.92 73.49
C TYR A 458 -12.44 -70.21 73.26
N SER A 459 -12.24 -69.04 73.87
CA SER A 459 -11.05 -68.18 73.76
C SER A 459 -10.74 -67.77 72.32
N ASP A 460 -11.78 -67.45 71.55
CA ASP A 460 -11.70 -67.01 70.15
C ASP A 460 -12.03 -65.52 70.02
N SER A 461 -11.13 -64.73 69.44
CA SER A 461 -11.34 -63.29 69.20
C SER A 461 -12.11 -62.98 67.92
N GLU A 462 -12.19 -63.92 66.96
CA GLU A 462 -12.76 -63.67 65.62
C GLU A 462 -14.19 -64.17 65.45
N ARG A 463 -14.76 -64.81 66.49
CA ARG A 463 -16.11 -65.42 66.51
C ARG A 463 -16.30 -66.43 65.38
N GLY A 464 -16.10 -67.71 65.68
CA GLY A 464 -16.36 -68.84 64.79
C GLY A 464 -17.84 -69.24 64.69
N THR A 465 -18.07 -70.48 64.27
CA THR A 465 -19.41 -71.08 64.16
C THR A 465 -19.60 -72.15 65.24
N VAL A 466 -20.65 -71.97 66.05
CA VAL A 466 -21.07 -72.96 67.05
C VAL A 466 -22.27 -73.77 66.53
N PHE A 467 -22.25 -75.07 66.78
CA PHE A 467 -23.32 -76.00 66.45
C PHE A 467 -23.84 -76.60 67.74
N GLY A 468 -25.16 -76.54 67.96
CA GLY A 468 -25.81 -77.35 68.97
C GLY A 468 -25.85 -78.81 68.52
N ILE A 469 -25.52 -79.75 69.40
CA ILE A 469 -25.44 -81.19 69.11
C ILE A 469 -26.29 -81.96 70.11
N ALA A 470 -27.17 -82.83 69.64
CA ALA A 470 -27.85 -83.78 70.50
C ALA A 470 -28.27 -85.04 69.75
N GLY A 471 -28.36 -86.17 70.45
CA GLY A 471 -28.74 -87.45 69.86
C GLY A 471 -29.14 -88.50 70.89
N GLU A 472 -29.84 -89.52 70.40
CA GLU A 472 -30.36 -90.64 71.19
C GLU A 472 -29.62 -91.93 70.83
N LYS A 473 -29.39 -92.76 71.84
CA LYS A 473 -28.82 -94.09 71.71
C LYS A 473 -29.75 -94.97 70.86
N GLN A 474 -29.19 -95.60 69.84
CA GLN A 474 -29.88 -96.59 68.99
C GLN A 474 -29.63 -98.03 69.46
#